data_AF-A0A7X8WT28-F1
#
_entry.id   AF-A0A7X8WT28-F1
#
_cell.length_a   1.000
_cell.length_b   1.000
_cell.length_c   1.000
_cell.angle_alpha   90.00
_cell.angle_beta   90.00
_cell.angle_gamma   90.00
#
_symmetry.space_group_name_H-M   'P 1'
#
loop_
_entity.id
_entity.type
_entity.pdbx_description
1 polymer ?
#
loop_
_entity_poly.entity_id
_entity_poly.type
_entity_poly.pdbx_seq_one_letter_code
_entity_poly.pdbx_strand_id
1 'polypeptide(L)'
;MSKKEKGANIPPRRSIIMENFSIVRIAVALFLALSIVFIIIYFVADDPWLAINRLVAGPFQSWRSFFSVIERAMPIIFTGLAMNVVLQSGIFNIGQDGAFYMGAVLASVVALKLPTILGVTQFVAILVSAVAGGIISMLPVLLYRYTNVNPIVSAIMFNSIFYYGGAYIVSTFLLERSGTWGSYAFPKEAKLGLMIPKSKM
;
A
#
# COMPACT_ATOMS: atom_id res chain seq x y z
N MET A 1 8.24 53.43 24.85
CA MET A 1 8.63 52.93 26.20
C MET A 1 7.53 51.94 26.57
N SER A 2 7.65 50.61 26.55
CA SER A 2 8.70 49.63 26.87
C SER A 2 8.30 48.34 26.11
N LYS A 3 9.18 47.70 25.31
CA LYS A 3 9.90 46.44 25.67
C LYS A 3 8.98 45.45 26.42
N LYS A 4 8.82 44.16 26.09
CA LYS A 4 9.70 43.16 25.46
C LYS A 4 8.93 41.86 25.69
N GLU A 5 8.37 41.16 24.69
CA GLU A 5 8.08 39.71 24.76
C GLU A 5 8.01 39.14 23.33
N LYS A 6 9.05 39.43 22.54
CA LYS A 6 9.40 38.55 21.42
C LYS A 6 10.22 37.41 22.01
N GLY A 7 9.52 36.45 22.60
CA GLY A 7 10.09 35.14 22.92
C GLY A 7 10.51 34.50 21.62
N ALA A 8 11.79 34.59 21.31
CA ALA A 8 12.41 33.90 20.20
C ALA A 8 12.12 32.40 20.34
N ASN A 9 11.27 31.87 19.46
CA ASN A 9 11.10 30.44 19.30
C ASN A 9 12.35 29.91 18.59
N ILE A 10 13.39 29.67 19.37
CA ILE A 10 14.66 29.10 18.92
C ILE A 10 14.33 27.65 18.51
N PRO A 11 14.47 27.24 17.23
CA PRO A 11 14.31 25.84 16.88
C PRO A 11 15.34 25.05 17.68
N PRO A 12 14.99 23.91 18.31
CA PRO A 12 15.95 23.13 19.05
C PRO A 12 17.02 22.70 18.05
N ARG A 13 18.25 23.18 18.26
CA ARG A 13 19.46 22.73 17.61
C ARG A 13 19.64 21.25 17.98
N ARG A 14 18.88 20.36 17.33
CA ARG A 14 19.01 18.91 17.48
C ARG A 14 20.46 18.61 17.16
N SER A 15 21.21 18.33 18.22
CA SER A 15 22.65 18.17 18.18
C SER A 15 22.98 17.00 17.26
N ILE A 16 23.92 17.21 16.34
CA ILE A 16 24.48 16.23 15.40
C ILE A 16 24.80 14.88 16.09
N ILE A 17 25.09 14.91 17.39
CA ILE A 17 25.34 13.76 18.26
C ILE A 17 24.12 12.81 18.37
N MET A 18 22.89 13.34 18.49
CA MET A 18 21.67 12.52 18.56
C MET A 18 21.29 11.91 17.19
N GLU A 19 21.62 12.60 16.10
CA GLU A 19 21.41 12.13 14.73
C GLU A 19 22.37 10.98 14.40
N ASN A 20 23.65 11.11 14.74
CA ASN A 20 24.62 10.03 14.61
C ASN A 20 24.23 8.78 15.43
N PHE A 21 23.76 8.97 16.67
CA PHE A 21 23.28 7.87 17.50
C PHE A 21 22.05 7.17 16.88
N SER A 22 21.16 7.94 16.25
CA SER A 22 19.97 7.40 15.58
C SER A 22 20.33 6.60 14.32
N ILE A 23 21.26 7.10 13.51
CA ILE A 23 21.75 6.41 12.30
C ILE A 23 22.45 5.10 12.67
N VAL A 24 23.34 5.14 13.67
CA VAL A 24 24.03 3.93 14.16
C VAL A 24 23.03 2.90 14.68
N ARG A 25 22.02 3.33 15.44
CA ARG A 25 20.97 2.44 15.95
C ARG A 25 20.17 1.78 14.82
N ILE A 26 19.80 2.54 13.79
CA ILE A 26 19.09 2.00 12.61
C ILE A 26 19.98 1.02 11.85
N ALA A 27 21.26 1.34 11.66
CA ALA A 27 22.21 0.47 10.98
C ALA A 27 22.43 -0.85 11.73
N VAL A 28 22.59 -0.80 13.05
CA VAL A 28 22.72 -2.01 13.89
C VAL A 28 21.43 -2.84 13.85
N ALA A 29 20.26 -2.20 13.91
CA ALA A 29 18.98 -2.90 13.80
C ALA A 29 18.80 -3.59 12.45
N LEU A 30 19.16 -2.92 11.34
CA LEU A 30 19.15 -3.51 10.00
C LEU A 30 20.11 -4.70 9.89
N PHE A 31 21.32 -4.57 10.43
CA PHE A 31 22.29 -5.65 10.43
C PHE A 31 21.82 -6.87 11.23
N LEU A 32 21.25 -6.66 12.42
CA LEU A 32 20.68 -7.74 13.23
C LEU A 32 19.50 -8.41 12.51
N ALA A 33 18.60 -7.64 11.91
CA ALA A 33 17.47 -8.18 11.16
C ALA A 33 17.92 -9.04 9.97
N LEU A 34 18.88 -8.56 9.16
CA LEU A 34 19.46 -9.32 8.06
C LEU A 34 20.18 -10.59 8.54
N SER A 35 20.92 -10.49 9.65
CA SER A 35 21.60 -11.65 10.25
C SER A 35 20.62 -12.74 10.65
N ILE A 36 19.51 -12.36 11.31
CA ILE A 36 18.46 -13.31 11.69
C ILE A 36 17.85 -13.98 10.45
N VAL A 37 17.57 -13.20 9.40
CA VAL A 37 17.05 -13.75 8.13
C VAL A 37 18.02 -14.76 7.51
N PHE A 38 19.32 -14.45 7.47
CA PHE A 38 20.32 -15.39 6.93
C PHE A 38 20.47 -16.65 7.78
N ILE A 39 20.40 -16.53 9.11
CA ILE A 39 20.41 -17.69 10.02
C ILE A 39 19.19 -18.58 9.72
N ILE A 40 18.00 -18.01 9.59
CA ILE A 40 16.79 -18.78 9.28
C ILE A 40 16.93 -19.50 7.93
N ILE A 41 17.43 -18.80 6.89
CA ILE A 41 17.64 -19.40 5.57
C ILE A 41 18.62 -20.56 5.64
N TYR A 42 19.68 -20.45 6.43
CA TYR A 42 20.65 -21.53 6.61
C TYR A 42 20.04 -22.80 7.21
N PHE A 43 19.09 -22.66 8.14
CA PHE A 43 18.44 -23.81 8.78
C PHE A 43 17.27 -24.40 7.98
N VAL A 44 16.64 -23.62 7.09
CA VAL A 44 15.40 -24.02 6.39
C VAL A 44 15.64 -24.40 4.93
N ALA A 45 16.61 -23.78 4.26
CA ALA A 45 16.81 -23.98 2.82
C ALA A 45 17.74 -25.17 2.55
N ASP A 46 17.36 -26.02 1.58
CA ASP A 46 18.19 -27.12 1.09
C ASP A 46 19.52 -26.60 0.48
N ASP A 47 19.47 -25.47 -0.23
CA ASP A 47 20.63 -24.76 -0.79
C ASP A 47 20.70 -23.30 -0.28
N PRO A 48 21.32 -23.04 0.90
CA PRO A 48 21.34 -21.71 1.53
C PRO A 48 21.99 -20.63 0.66
N TRP A 49 23.07 -20.98 -0.05
CA TRP A 49 23.80 -20.05 -0.89
C TRP A 49 22.97 -19.57 -2.08
N LEU A 50 22.22 -20.47 -2.70
CA LEU A 50 21.33 -20.14 -3.81
C LEU A 50 20.14 -19.31 -3.33
N ALA A 51 19.59 -19.62 -2.15
CA ALA A 51 18.51 -18.85 -1.53
C ALA A 51 18.94 -17.41 -1.19
N ILE A 52 20.12 -17.23 -0.59
CA ILE A 52 20.68 -15.90 -0.28
C ILE A 52 20.94 -15.11 -1.58
N ASN A 53 21.53 -15.74 -2.59
CA ASN A 53 21.73 -15.10 -3.89
C ASN A 53 20.43 -14.72 -4.57
N ARG A 54 19.37 -15.54 -4.48
CA ARG A 54 18.05 -15.17 -5.02
C ARG A 54 17.35 -14.08 -4.21
N LEU A 55 17.57 -14.01 -2.90
CA LEU A 55 17.02 -12.94 -2.07
C LEU A 55 17.68 -11.59 -2.39
N VAL A 56 19.01 -11.56 -2.52
CA VAL A 56 19.77 -10.33 -2.77
C VAL A 56 19.76 -9.94 -4.25
N ALA A 57 20.09 -10.88 -5.15
CA ALA A 57 20.21 -10.63 -6.57
C ALA A 57 18.91 -10.87 -7.36
N GLY A 58 17.87 -11.49 -6.77
CA GLY A 58 16.60 -11.76 -7.44
C GLY A 58 15.96 -10.54 -8.10
N PRO A 59 15.87 -9.38 -7.42
CA PRO A 59 15.38 -8.14 -8.01
C PRO A 59 16.25 -7.61 -9.16
N PHE A 60 17.57 -7.84 -9.10
CA PHE A 60 18.55 -7.32 -10.08
C PHE A 60 18.83 -8.27 -11.25
N GLN A 61 18.40 -9.54 -11.16
CA GLN A 61 18.67 -10.57 -12.17
C GLN A 61 17.94 -10.33 -13.50
N SER A 62 16.80 -9.61 -13.50
CA SER A 62 16.09 -9.29 -14.72
C SER A 62 15.27 -8.01 -14.58
N TRP A 63 15.08 -7.30 -15.68
CA TRP A 63 14.16 -6.14 -15.74
C TRP A 63 12.78 -6.51 -15.20
N ARG A 64 12.30 -7.72 -15.52
CA ARG A 64 11.02 -8.23 -15.03
C ARG A 64 10.97 -8.34 -13.51
N SER A 65 12.00 -8.89 -12.87
CA SER A 65 12.06 -9.03 -11.42
C SER A 65 12.06 -7.66 -10.75
N PHE A 66 12.82 -6.71 -11.29
CA PHE A 66 12.87 -5.34 -10.80
C PHE A 66 11.49 -4.66 -10.85
N PHE A 67 10.82 -4.72 -12.00
CA PHE A 67 9.46 -4.17 -12.15
C PHE A 67 8.43 -4.89 -11.28
N SER A 68 8.59 -6.20 -11.03
CA SER A 68 7.71 -6.93 -10.12
C SER A 68 7.86 -6.49 -8.67
N VAL A 69 9.08 -6.13 -8.24
CA VAL A 69 9.29 -5.54 -6.91
C VAL A 69 8.64 -4.17 -6.84
N ILE A 70 8.82 -3.33 -7.87
CA ILE A 70 8.16 -2.02 -7.94
C ILE A 70 6.64 -2.18 -7.88
N GLU A 71 6.07 -3.06 -8.70
CA GLU A 71 4.62 -3.33 -8.74
C GLU A 71 4.07 -3.70 -7.35
N ARG A 72 4.79 -4.53 -6.59
CA ARG A 72 4.41 -4.89 -5.21
C ARG A 72 4.63 -3.77 -4.21
N ALA A 73 5.63 -2.90 -4.43
CA ALA A 73 5.91 -1.77 -3.57
C ALA A 73 4.95 -0.59 -3.80
N MET A 74 4.41 -0.44 -5.01
CA MET A 74 3.54 0.68 -5.40
C MET A 74 2.35 0.87 -4.44
N PRO A 75 1.53 -0.16 -4.12
CA PRO A 75 0.45 -0.02 -3.15
C PRO A 75 0.92 0.50 -1.80
N ILE A 76 2.03 -0.04 -1.27
CA ILE A 76 2.57 0.31 0.04
C ILE A 76 3.05 1.77 0.06
N ILE A 77 3.70 2.22 -1.01
CA ILE A 77 4.15 3.61 -1.15
C ILE A 77 2.93 4.55 -1.19
N PHE A 78 1.89 4.21 -1.95
CA PHE A 78 0.68 5.03 -2.04
C PHE A 78 -0.12 5.05 -0.73
N THR A 79 -0.26 3.93 -0.03
CA THR A 79 -0.96 3.90 1.27
C THR A 79 -0.16 4.65 2.33
N GLY A 80 1.17 4.57 2.32
CA GLY A 80 2.03 5.39 3.18
C GLY A 80 1.94 6.90 2.87
N LEU A 81 1.89 7.27 1.59
CA LEU A 81 1.68 8.67 1.18
C LEU A 81 0.30 9.18 1.62
N ALA A 82 -0.75 8.40 1.41
CA ALA A 82 -2.11 8.73 1.85
C ALA A 82 -2.20 8.86 3.37
N MET A 83 -1.53 7.98 4.11
CA MET A 83 -1.45 8.06 5.58
C MET A 83 -0.79 9.36 6.05
N ASN A 84 0.27 9.82 5.37
CA ASN A 84 0.89 11.11 5.68
C ASN A 84 -0.07 12.29 5.50
N VAL A 85 -0.93 12.28 4.48
CA VAL A 85 -1.96 13.31 4.28
C VAL A 85 -2.97 13.29 5.43
N VAL A 86 -3.40 12.10 5.85
CA VAL A 86 -4.36 11.97 6.96
C VAL A 86 -3.74 12.36 8.30
N LEU A 87 -2.45 12.10 8.51
CA LEU A 87 -1.74 12.50 9.73
C LEU A 87 -1.72 14.03 9.92
N GLN A 88 -1.74 14.81 8.83
CA GLN A 88 -1.84 16.28 8.92
C GLN A 88 -3.17 16.76 9.52
N SER A 89 -4.23 15.94 9.47
CA SER A 89 -5.51 16.23 10.14
C SER A 89 -5.47 16.01 11.67
N GLY A 90 -4.36 15.50 12.21
CA GLY A 90 -4.20 15.20 13.64
C GLY A 90 -4.82 13.86 14.08
N ILE A 91 -5.42 13.09 13.16
CA ILE A 91 -6.03 11.79 13.44
C ILE A 91 -5.13 10.69 12.87
N PHE A 92 -4.67 9.78 13.73
CA PHE A 92 -3.90 8.61 13.31
C PHE A 92 -4.84 7.50 12.82
N ASN A 93 -5.06 7.43 11.51
CA ASN A 93 -5.94 6.46 10.85
C ASN A 93 -5.16 5.58 9.86
N ILE A 94 -5.13 4.27 10.11
CA ILE A 94 -4.46 3.25 9.27
C ILE A 94 -5.45 2.53 8.32
N GLY A 95 -6.66 3.06 8.13
CA GLY A 95 -7.71 2.46 7.31
C GLY A 95 -7.48 2.57 5.79
N GLN A 96 -6.35 3.12 5.36
CA GLN A 96 -6.07 3.38 3.94
C GLN A 96 -5.84 2.10 3.15
N ASP A 97 -5.35 1.04 3.80
CA ASP A 97 -5.23 -0.28 3.16
C ASP A 97 -6.60 -0.81 2.74
N GLY A 98 -7.61 -0.68 3.60
CA GLY A 98 -8.98 -1.13 3.30
C GLY A 98 -9.64 -0.30 2.20
N ALA A 99 -9.39 1.02 2.19
CA ALA A 99 -9.83 1.90 1.12
C ALA A 99 -9.16 1.56 -0.22
N PHE A 100 -7.88 1.20 -0.22
CA PHE A 100 -7.15 0.73 -1.39
C PHE A 100 -7.75 -0.57 -1.94
N TYR A 101 -8.05 -1.55 -1.07
CA TYR A 101 -8.71 -2.80 -1.48
C TYR A 101 -10.08 -2.54 -2.13
N MET A 102 -10.92 -1.73 -1.50
CA MET A 102 -12.25 -1.45 -2.03
C MET A 102 -12.19 -0.63 -3.33
N GLY A 103 -11.22 0.28 -3.45
CA GLY A 103 -10.92 0.99 -4.69
C GLY A 103 -10.53 0.03 -5.82
N ALA A 104 -9.70 -0.98 -5.55
CA ALA A 104 -9.32 -2.00 -6.53
C ALA A 104 -10.51 -2.88 -6.98
N VAL A 105 -11.42 -3.19 -6.06
CA VAL A 105 -12.67 -3.92 -6.38
C VAL A 105 -13.54 -3.07 -7.31
N LEU A 106 -13.74 -1.79 -7.00
CA LEU A 106 -14.52 -0.88 -7.83
C LEU A 106 -13.87 -0.67 -9.20
N ALA A 107 -12.55 -0.50 -9.27
CA ALA A 107 -11.80 -0.45 -10.53
C ALA A 107 -12.09 -1.68 -11.39
N SER A 108 -12.11 -2.87 -10.76
CA SER A 108 -12.39 -4.14 -11.44
C SER A 108 -13.82 -4.21 -11.97
N VAL A 109 -14.81 -3.74 -11.20
CA VAL A 109 -16.22 -3.66 -11.65
C VAL A 109 -16.36 -2.72 -12.85
N VAL A 110 -15.76 -1.53 -12.76
CA VAL A 110 -15.79 -0.50 -13.81
C VAL A 110 -15.12 -1.02 -15.09
N ALA A 111 -13.98 -1.72 -14.95
CA ALA A 111 -13.26 -2.32 -16.07
C ALA A 111 -14.05 -3.42 -16.80
N LEU A 112 -14.93 -4.14 -16.11
CA LEU A 112 -15.76 -5.19 -16.73
C LEU A 112 -17.09 -4.67 -17.29
N LYS A 113 -17.68 -3.61 -16.71
CA LYS A 113 -19.01 -3.14 -17.10
C LYS A 113 -19.03 -2.03 -18.13
N LEU A 114 -17.95 -1.25 -18.31
CA LEU A 114 -17.93 -0.20 -19.33
C LEU A 114 -17.42 -0.70 -20.69
N PRO A 115 -18.04 -0.23 -21.80
CA PRO A 115 -17.56 -0.51 -23.14
C PRO A 115 -16.14 0.04 -23.31
N THR A 116 -15.28 -0.79 -23.88
CA THR A 116 -13.83 -0.65 -23.78
C THR A 116 -13.33 0.27 -24.89
N ILE A 117 -13.05 1.53 -24.52
CA ILE A 117 -12.28 2.45 -25.34
C ILE A 117 -10.89 2.54 -24.73
N LEU A 118 -9.87 2.18 -25.52
CA LEU A 118 -8.46 2.18 -25.10
C LEU A 118 -8.11 3.51 -24.40
N GLY A 119 -7.57 3.42 -23.18
CA GLY A 119 -7.13 4.57 -22.38
C GLY A 119 -8.23 5.32 -21.60
N VAL A 120 -9.43 5.48 -22.16
CA VAL A 120 -10.53 6.22 -21.48
C VAL A 120 -11.09 5.38 -20.33
N THR A 121 -11.32 4.09 -20.54
CA THR A 121 -11.86 3.20 -19.49
C THR A 121 -10.91 3.11 -18.29
N GLN A 122 -9.59 3.16 -18.51
CA GLN A 122 -8.58 3.14 -17.45
C GLN A 122 -8.56 4.42 -16.63
N PHE A 123 -8.61 5.58 -17.29
CA PHE A 123 -8.67 6.87 -16.60
C PHE A 123 -9.96 7.02 -15.79
N VAL A 124 -11.10 6.62 -16.36
CA VAL A 124 -12.39 6.61 -15.67
C VAL A 124 -12.38 5.64 -14.49
N ALA A 125 -11.80 4.45 -14.66
CA ALA A 125 -11.64 3.50 -13.55
C ALA A 125 -10.82 4.10 -12.42
N ILE A 126 -9.68 4.73 -12.70
CA ILE A 126 -8.85 5.37 -11.67
C ILE A 126 -9.63 6.49 -10.96
N LEU A 127 -10.32 7.37 -11.70
CA LEU A 127 -11.09 8.46 -11.11
C LEU A 127 -12.23 7.98 -10.22
N VAL A 128 -13.04 7.03 -10.72
CA VAL A 128 -14.17 6.47 -9.95
C VAL A 128 -13.65 5.77 -8.69
N SER A 129 -12.56 5.02 -8.82
CA SER A 129 -11.93 4.32 -7.69
C SER A 129 -11.33 5.28 -6.68
N ALA A 130 -10.72 6.39 -7.12
CA ALA A 130 -10.15 7.40 -6.25
C ALA A 130 -11.24 8.12 -5.45
N VAL A 131 -12.33 8.53 -6.10
CA VAL A 131 -13.46 9.20 -5.43
C VAL A 131 -14.14 8.24 -4.45
N ALA A 132 -14.46 7.02 -4.89
CA ALA A 132 -15.11 6.04 -4.04
C ALA A 132 -14.22 5.58 -2.88
N GLY A 133 -12.93 5.33 -3.14
CA GLY A 133 -11.95 5.01 -2.10
C GLY A 133 -11.81 6.13 -1.07
N GLY A 134 -11.81 7.40 -1.53
CA GLY A 134 -11.82 8.57 -0.65
C GLY A 134 -13.06 8.62 0.25
N ILE A 135 -14.26 8.41 -0.32
CA ILE A 135 -15.51 8.37 0.44
C ILE A 135 -15.48 7.23 1.48
N ILE A 136 -14.98 6.06 1.08
CA ILE A 136 -14.92 4.88 1.95
C ILE A 136 -13.92 5.08 3.09
N SER A 137 -12.79 5.73 2.82
CA SER A 137 -11.80 6.10 3.84
C SER A 137 -12.33 7.11 4.88
N MET A 138 -13.36 7.88 4.51
CA MET A 138 -13.99 8.87 5.40
C MET A 138 -14.90 8.22 6.45
N LEU A 139 -15.48 7.05 6.16
CA LEU A 139 -16.39 6.32 7.07
C LEU A 139 -15.79 6.05 8.47
N PRO A 140 -14.59 5.45 8.63
CA PRO A 140 -14.01 5.22 9.95
C PRO A 140 -13.72 6.52 10.72
N VAL A 141 -13.31 7.57 10.01
CA VAL A 141 -13.02 8.89 10.60
C VAL A 141 -14.31 9.54 11.11
N LEU A 142 -15.38 9.43 10.34
CA LEU A 142 -16.69 9.96 10.72
C LEU A 142 -17.26 9.22 11.93
N LEU A 143 -17.19 7.87 11.93
CA LEU A 143 -17.69 7.07 13.04
C LEU A 143 -16.91 7.34 14.33
N TYR A 144 -15.58 7.49 14.24
CA TYR A 144 -14.75 7.91 15.36
C TYR A 144 -15.21 9.23 15.97
N ARG A 145 -15.49 10.23 15.12
CA ARG A 145 -15.94 11.56 15.56
C ARG A 145 -17.23 11.51 16.37
N TYR A 146 -18.13 10.57 16.06
CA TYR A 146 -19.40 10.41 16.77
C TYR A 146 -19.31 9.51 18.00
N THR A 147 -18.44 8.50 17.99
CA THR A 147 -18.43 7.43 19.01
C THR A 147 -17.32 7.57 20.06
N ASN A 148 -16.38 8.51 19.88
CA ASN A 148 -15.27 8.76 20.81
C ASN A 148 -14.39 7.52 21.11
N VAL A 149 -14.42 6.53 20.21
CA VAL A 149 -13.66 5.27 20.29
C VAL A 149 -12.21 5.52 19.85
N ASN A 150 -11.26 4.65 20.18
CA ASN A 150 -9.91 4.79 19.64
C ASN A 150 -9.90 4.73 18.09
N PRO A 151 -9.41 5.76 17.38
CA PRO A 151 -9.45 5.84 15.91
C PRO A 151 -8.64 4.72 15.24
N ILE A 152 -7.58 4.24 15.90
CA ILE A 152 -6.72 3.17 15.38
C ILE A 152 -7.47 1.85 15.33
N VAL A 153 -8.18 1.52 16.40
CA VAL A 153 -8.93 0.25 16.50
C VAL A 153 -10.09 0.25 15.51
N SER A 154 -10.82 1.36 15.42
CA SER A 154 -11.91 1.50 14.44
C SER A 154 -11.39 1.33 13.01
N ALA A 155 -10.26 1.93 12.67
CA ALA A 155 -9.64 1.81 11.36
C ALA A 155 -9.26 0.36 11.00
N ILE A 156 -8.69 -0.40 11.94
CA ILE A 156 -8.32 -1.82 11.73
C ILE A 156 -9.58 -2.68 11.53
N MET A 157 -10.63 -2.43 12.30
CA MET A 157 -11.92 -3.13 12.15
C MET A 157 -12.54 -2.85 10.77
N PHE A 158 -12.54 -1.58 10.35
CA PHE A 158 -13.02 -1.19 9.03
C PHE A 158 -12.19 -1.79 7.88
N ASN A 159 -10.88 -1.93 8.04
CA ASN A 159 -10.04 -2.61 7.05
C ASN A 159 -10.51 -4.05 6.82
N SER A 160 -10.84 -4.77 7.89
CA SER A 160 -11.37 -6.14 7.79
C SER A 160 -12.75 -6.16 7.10
N ILE A 161 -13.64 -5.23 7.47
CA ILE A 161 -14.96 -5.08 6.83
C ILE A 161 -14.82 -4.82 5.33
N PHE A 162 -13.92 -3.92 4.93
CA PHE A 162 -13.69 -3.61 3.52
C PHE A 162 -13.04 -4.75 2.77
N TYR A 163 -12.11 -5.48 3.40
CA TYR A 163 -11.49 -6.65 2.80
C TYR A 163 -12.53 -7.76 2.53
N TYR A 164 -13.30 -8.15 3.54
CA TYR A 164 -14.31 -9.21 3.38
C TYR A 164 -15.50 -8.76 2.52
N GLY A 165 -15.92 -7.49 2.65
CA GLY A 165 -16.97 -6.92 1.80
C GLY A 165 -16.54 -6.84 0.34
N GLY A 166 -15.29 -6.44 0.08
CA GLY A 166 -14.69 -6.44 -1.26
C GLY A 166 -14.58 -7.85 -1.82
N ALA A 167 -14.10 -8.81 -1.02
CA ALA A 167 -14.05 -10.21 -1.40
C ALA A 167 -15.43 -10.78 -1.75
N TYR A 168 -16.48 -10.40 -0.99
CA TYR A 168 -17.86 -10.78 -1.29
C TYR A 168 -18.37 -10.20 -2.61
N ILE A 169 -18.07 -8.93 -2.89
CA ILE A 169 -18.43 -8.28 -4.16
C ILE A 169 -17.73 -8.97 -5.33
N VAL A 170 -16.44 -9.27 -5.18
CA VAL A 170 -15.67 -10.02 -6.18
C VAL A 170 -16.28 -11.41 -6.37
N SER A 171 -16.57 -12.13 -5.29
CA SER A 171 -17.08 -13.50 -5.37
C SER A 171 -18.48 -13.60 -5.95
N THR A 172 -19.31 -12.58 -5.74
CA THR A 172 -20.71 -12.58 -6.19
C THR A 172 -20.86 -12.04 -7.60
N PHE A 173 -20.14 -10.96 -7.94
CA PHE A 173 -20.34 -10.23 -9.20
C PHE A 173 -19.22 -10.40 -10.23
N LEU A 174 -17.99 -10.71 -9.80
CA LEU A 174 -16.81 -10.71 -10.68
C LEU A 174 -16.27 -12.11 -10.96
N LEU A 175 -16.59 -13.10 -10.14
CA LEU A 175 -16.02 -14.45 -10.23
C LEU A 175 -16.55 -15.18 -11.47
N GLU A 176 -15.63 -15.75 -12.24
CA GLU A 176 -15.98 -16.59 -13.38
C GLU A 176 -16.60 -17.89 -12.84
N ARG A 177 -17.78 -18.26 -13.35
CA ARG A 177 -18.54 -19.45 -12.89
C ARG A 177 -17.86 -20.80 -13.23
N SER A 178 -16.64 -20.77 -13.76
CA SER A 178 -15.86 -21.90 -14.29
C SER A 178 -14.95 -22.60 -13.26
N GLY A 179 -15.00 -22.22 -11.97
CA GLY A 179 -14.36 -22.98 -10.89
C GLY A 179 -12.89 -22.63 -10.61
N THR A 180 -12.39 -21.52 -11.13
CA THR A 180 -11.08 -20.97 -10.77
C THR A 180 -11.28 -19.82 -9.77
N TRP A 181 -10.50 -19.75 -8.69
CA TRP A 181 -10.51 -18.63 -7.75
C TRP A 181 -9.95 -17.37 -8.43
N GLY A 182 -10.77 -16.69 -9.23
CA GLY A 182 -10.40 -15.49 -9.98
C GLY A 182 -11.60 -14.80 -10.64
N SER A 183 -11.53 -13.48 -10.76
CA SER A 183 -12.49 -12.69 -11.53
C SER A 183 -12.43 -13.03 -13.03
N TYR A 184 -13.49 -12.73 -13.80
CA TYR A 184 -13.47 -12.82 -15.27
C TYR A 184 -12.18 -12.20 -15.82
N ALA A 185 -11.58 -12.88 -16.81
CA ALA A 185 -10.43 -12.34 -17.50
C ALA A 185 -10.76 -10.94 -18.06
N PHE A 186 -10.04 -9.92 -17.61
CA PHE A 186 -10.24 -8.57 -18.10
C PHE A 186 -10.06 -8.52 -19.63
N PRO A 187 -10.97 -7.87 -20.38
CA PRO A 187 -10.84 -7.71 -21.82
C PRO A 187 -9.48 -7.06 -22.15
N LYS A 188 -8.90 -7.44 -23.30
CA LYS A 188 -7.54 -7.04 -23.69
C LYS A 188 -7.38 -5.52 -23.76
N GLU A 189 -8.49 -4.82 -23.96
CA GLU A 189 -8.64 -3.39 -24.09
C GLU A 189 -8.72 -2.68 -22.71
N ALA A 190 -9.07 -3.39 -21.64
CA ALA A 190 -9.06 -2.89 -20.26
C ALA A 190 -7.70 -3.10 -19.59
N LYS A 191 -6.92 -4.09 -20.05
CA LYS A 191 -5.53 -4.28 -19.62
C LYS A 191 -4.68 -3.11 -20.10
N LEU A 192 -3.83 -2.58 -19.22
CA LEU A 192 -2.78 -1.66 -19.64
C LEU A 192 -1.90 -2.44 -20.64
N GLY A 193 -1.70 -1.92 -21.84
CA GLY A 193 -0.87 -2.60 -22.85
C GLY A 193 0.49 -2.96 -22.24
N LEU A 194 1.02 -4.14 -22.60
CA LEU A 194 2.32 -4.61 -22.11
C LEU A 194 3.41 -3.58 -22.45
N MET A 195 3.76 -2.74 -21.47
CA MET A 195 4.89 -1.81 -21.63
C MET A 195 6.23 -2.56 -21.71
N ILE A 196 6.27 -3.83 -21.28
CA ILE A 196 7.46 -4.68 -21.33
C ILE A 196 7.08 -6.08 -21.85
N PRO A 197 7.77 -6.60 -22.89
CA PRO A 197 7.53 -7.94 -23.39
C PRO A 197 7.69 -8.99 -22.27
N LYS A 198 6.70 -9.87 -22.15
CA LYS A 198 6.61 -11.00 -21.21
C LYS A 198 6.29 -10.67 -19.73
N SER A 199 6.12 -9.43 -19.24
CA SER A 199 5.66 -9.24 -17.84
C SER A 199 4.26 -9.82 -17.61
N LYS A 200 3.97 -10.35 -16.41
CA LYS A 200 2.63 -10.88 -16.12
C LYS A 200 1.70 -9.68 -15.88
N MET A 201 0.56 -9.63 -16.57
CA MET A 201 -0.63 -8.80 -16.30
C MET A 201 -1.90 -9.62 -16.53
#